data_AF-A0A0B7K206-F1
#
_entry.id   AF-A0A0B7K206-F1
#
_cell.length_a   1.000
_cell.length_b   1.000
_cell.length_c   1.000
_cell.angle_alpha   90.00
_cell.angle_beta   90.00
_cell.angle_gamma   90.00
#
_symmetry.space_group_name_H-M   'P 1'
#
loop_
_entity.id
_entity.type
_entity.pdbx_description
1 polymer ?
#
loop_
_entity_poly.entity_id
_entity_poly.type
_entity_poly.pdbx_seq_one_letter_code
_entity_poly.pdbx_strand_id
1 'polypeptide(L)'
;MAGTDAAKTQVKGANGAAATIERATSDDVPAIKAMVQSAYTKYIERIGKEPAPMTTDYNKVLNTHDIFVLQPEGSPTAQGSIVLLARPDSDAVDINNLVVDVASQGKGYGRLLMNYAEDFARAKGRVALELYTNVKMWENIGLYAKMGFDEVDRRVEDGYERVYFRKPLN
;
A
#
# COMPACT_ATOMS: atom_id res chain seq x y z
N MET A 1 -20.57 -16.52 -8.35
CA MET A 1 -20.97 -15.66 -9.48
C MET A 1 -19.77 -14.81 -9.86
N ALA A 2 -19.33 -14.94 -11.11
CA ALA A 2 -18.31 -14.19 -11.84
C ALA A 2 -17.14 -13.60 -11.02
N GLY A 3 -16.02 -14.33 -11.00
CA GLY A 3 -14.71 -13.68 -10.82
C GLY A 3 -14.49 -12.77 -12.03
N THR A 4 -14.61 -11.46 -11.82
CA THR A 4 -14.10 -10.47 -12.76
C THR A 4 -12.60 -10.68 -12.82
N ASP A 5 -12.14 -11.19 -13.96
CA ASP A 5 -10.74 -11.22 -14.36
C ASP A 5 -10.20 -9.80 -14.18
N ALA A 6 -9.45 -9.56 -13.11
CA ALA A 6 -8.96 -8.23 -12.80
C ALA A 6 -7.91 -7.89 -13.85
N ALA A 7 -8.28 -7.03 -14.81
CA ALA A 7 -7.43 -6.70 -15.94
C ALA A 7 -6.04 -6.26 -15.46
N LYS A 8 -5.00 -7.00 -15.89
CA LYS A 8 -3.60 -6.65 -15.66
C LYS A 8 -3.34 -5.24 -16.21
N THR A 9 -2.94 -4.33 -15.33
CA THR A 9 -2.55 -2.97 -15.74
C THR A 9 -1.05 -2.96 -15.97
N GLN A 10 -0.62 -2.68 -17.21
CA GLN A 10 0.80 -2.45 -17.48
C GLN A 10 1.22 -1.07 -16.96
N VAL A 11 2.32 -1.04 -16.23
CA VAL A 11 2.95 0.18 -15.73
C VAL A 11 4.43 0.19 -16.10
N LYS A 12 4.99 1.37 -16.36
CA LYS A 12 6.42 1.53 -16.67
C LYS A 12 7.08 2.40 -15.62
N GLY A 13 8.16 1.88 -15.02
CA GLY A 13 9.00 2.64 -14.11
C GLY A 13 9.78 3.76 -14.81
N ALA A 14 10.31 4.71 -14.03
CA ALA A 14 11.12 5.83 -14.54
C ALA A 14 12.40 5.39 -15.28
N ASN A 15 12.85 4.15 -15.06
CA ASN A 15 13.96 3.49 -15.73
C ASN A 15 13.54 2.66 -16.96
N GLY A 16 12.28 2.71 -17.38
CA GLY A 16 11.75 1.97 -18.53
C GLY A 16 11.42 0.50 -18.25
N ALA A 17 11.69 -0.01 -17.05
CA ALA A 17 11.35 -1.38 -16.67
C ALA A 17 9.83 -1.56 -16.63
N ALA A 18 9.33 -2.54 -17.37
CA ALA A 18 7.92 -2.89 -17.39
C ALA A 18 7.55 -3.68 -16.13
N ALA A 19 6.38 -3.38 -15.58
CA ALA A 19 5.77 -4.14 -14.50
C ALA A 19 4.26 -4.22 -14.74
N THR A 20 3.61 -5.18 -14.11
CA THR A 20 2.16 -5.28 -14.05
C THR A 20 1.67 -5.01 -12.64
N ILE A 21 0.53 -4.35 -12.53
CA ILE A 21 -0.24 -4.25 -11.30
C ILE A 21 -1.57 -4.99 -11.52
N GLU A 22 -1.87 -5.92 -10.65
CA GLU A 22 -3.08 -6.74 -10.71
C GLU A 22 -3.66 -7.03 -9.32
N ARG A 23 -4.94 -7.40 -9.28
CA ARG A 23 -5.62 -7.70 -8.03
C ARG A 23 -5.04 -8.98 -7.44
N ALA A 24 -4.67 -8.91 -6.16
CA ALA A 24 -4.10 -10.04 -5.45
C ALA A 24 -5.14 -11.15 -5.27
N THR A 25 -4.64 -12.38 -5.26
CA THR A 25 -5.37 -13.60 -4.94
C THR A 25 -4.82 -14.22 -3.65
N SER A 26 -5.40 -15.33 -3.20
CA SER A 26 -4.85 -16.09 -2.08
C SER A 26 -3.42 -16.56 -2.32
N ASP A 27 -3.03 -16.78 -3.57
CA ASP A 27 -1.71 -17.29 -3.95
C ASP A 27 -0.60 -16.24 -3.75
N ASP A 28 -0.99 -14.96 -3.69
CA ASP A 28 -0.07 -13.83 -3.45
C ASP A 28 0.19 -13.58 -1.96
N VAL A 29 -0.67 -14.09 -1.07
CA VAL A 29 -0.59 -13.84 0.38
C VAL A 29 0.77 -14.23 0.98
N PRO A 30 1.39 -15.38 0.63
CA PRO A 30 2.74 -15.70 1.10
C PRO A 30 3.78 -14.64 0.70
N ALA A 31 3.74 -14.15 -0.53
CA ALA A 31 4.67 -13.11 -1.01
C ALA A 31 4.43 -11.77 -0.30
N ILE A 32 3.16 -11.37 -0.13
CA ILE A 32 2.80 -10.14 0.61
C ILE A 32 3.32 -10.21 2.05
N LYS A 33 3.10 -11.33 2.75
CA LYS A 33 3.59 -11.53 4.13
C LYS A 33 5.11 -11.48 4.21
N ALA A 34 5.82 -12.10 3.26
CA ALA A 34 7.28 -12.06 3.22
C ALA A 34 7.82 -10.63 3.04
N MET A 35 7.24 -9.85 2.11
CA MET A 35 7.60 -8.44 1.90
C MET A 35 7.34 -7.61 3.16
N VAL A 36 6.18 -7.79 3.80
CA VAL A 36 5.83 -7.09 5.04
C VAL A 36 6.80 -7.46 6.16
N GLN A 37 7.08 -8.74 6.37
CA GLN A 37 8.02 -9.18 7.40
C GLN A 37 9.39 -8.51 7.20
N SER A 38 9.92 -8.58 5.98
CA SER A 38 11.23 -8.02 5.65
C SER A 38 11.28 -6.50 5.81
N ALA A 39 10.28 -5.78 5.32
CA ALA A 39 10.25 -4.31 5.37
C ALA A 39 9.99 -3.75 6.77
N TYR A 40 9.20 -4.44 7.59
CA TYR A 40 8.72 -3.93 8.89
C TYR A 40 9.50 -4.41 10.12
N THR A 41 10.29 -5.48 10.03
CA THR A 41 11.05 -6.05 11.18
C THR A 41 11.90 -4.99 11.89
N LYS A 42 12.51 -4.06 11.15
CA LYS A 42 13.33 -2.97 11.72
C LYS A 42 12.57 -2.02 12.66
N TYR A 43 11.23 -2.03 12.62
CA TYR A 43 10.40 -1.15 13.43
C TYR A 43 9.97 -1.76 14.76
N ILE A 44 10.14 -3.08 14.96
CA ILE A 44 9.68 -3.77 16.18
C ILE A 44 10.31 -3.17 17.43
N GLU A 45 11.63 -3.01 17.45
CA GLU A 45 12.37 -2.46 18.60
C GLU A 45 11.92 -1.03 18.94
N ARG A 46 11.66 -0.21 17.91
CA ARG A 46 11.27 1.21 18.08
C ARG A 46 9.83 1.38 18.55
N ILE A 47 8.93 0.49 18.13
CA ILE A 47 7.51 0.52 18.48
C ILE A 47 7.23 -0.24 19.78
N GLY A 48 8.11 -1.18 20.16
CA GLY A 48 7.96 -2.08 21.31
C GLY A 48 7.05 -3.28 21.04
N LYS A 49 6.53 -3.42 19.82
CA LYS A 49 5.73 -4.56 19.33
C LYS A 49 5.70 -4.58 17.81
N GLU A 50 5.20 -5.66 17.24
CA GLU A 50 5.00 -5.78 15.80
C GLU A 50 4.07 -4.68 15.25
N PRO A 51 4.45 -3.99 14.16
CA PRO A 51 3.54 -3.14 13.38
C PRO A 51 2.26 -3.87 12.94
N ALA A 52 1.16 -3.12 12.84
CA ALA A 52 -0.14 -3.66 12.40
C ALA A 52 -0.10 -4.47 11.08
N PRO A 53 0.65 -4.07 10.02
CA PRO A 53 0.75 -4.88 8.81
C PRO A 53 1.32 -6.29 9.03
N MET A 54 2.18 -6.50 10.03
CA MET A 54 2.80 -7.81 10.32
C MET A 54 1.80 -8.79 10.96
N THR A 55 0.84 -8.27 11.73
CA THR A 55 -0.19 -9.08 12.40
C THR A 55 -1.50 -9.19 11.60
N THR A 56 -1.54 -8.56 10.42
CA THR A 56 -2.72 -8.53 9.55
C THR A 56 -2.99 -9.90 8.91
N ASP A 57 -4.24 -10.36 9.00
CA ASP A 57 -4.71 -11.55 8.29
C ASP A 57 -5.09 -11.20 6.85
N TYR A 58 -4.10 -11.21 5.95
CA TYR A 58 -4.29 -10.87 4.55
C TYR A 58 -5.32 -11.76 3.82
N ASN A 59 -5.54 -13.01 4.25
CA ASN A 59 -6.60 -13.85 3.67
C ASN A 59 -7.99 -13.28 3.96
N LYS A 60 -8.19 -12.68 5.15
CA LYS A 60 -9.43 -11.97 5.46
C LYS A 60 -9.52 -10.64 4.72
N VAL A 61 -8.41 -9.90 4.65
CA VAL A 61 -8.35 -8.59 3.98
C VAL A 61 -8.69 -8.70 2.49
N LEU A 62 -8.32 -9.80 1.80
CA LEU A 62 -8.73 -10.05 0.41
C LEU A 62 -10.25 -9.98 0.17
N ASN A 63 -11.06 -10.23 1.20
CA ASN A 63 -12.53 -10.22 1.12
C ASN A 63 -13.15 -8.86 1.46
N THR A 64 -12.38 -7.94 2.05
CA THR A 64 -12.89 -6.66 2.57
C THR A 64 -12.22 -5.44 1.94
N HIS A 65 -11.05 -5.62 1.35
CA HIS A 65 -10.26 -4.56 0.72
C HIS A 65 -9.89 -4.97 -0.72
N ASP A 66 -9.50 -3.99 -1.52
CA ASP A 66 -8.86 -4.21 -2.79
C ASP A 66 -7.35 -4.25 -2.58
N ILE A 67 -6.77 -5.45 -2.60
CA ILE A 67 -5.33 -5.66 -2.56
C ILE A 67 -4.81 -5.79 -3.98
N PHE A 68 -3.74 -5.07 -4.30
CA PHE A 68 -3.04 -5.20 -5.57
C PHE A 68 -1.58 -5.59 -5.34
N VAL A 69 -1.02 -6.35 -6.28
CA VAL A 69 0.40 -6.71 -6.31
C VAL A 69 1.06 -6.11 -7.55
N LEU A 70 2.32 -5.67 -7.38
CA LEU A 70 3.18 -5.22 -8.46
C LEU A 70 4.20 -6.32 -8.77
N GLN A 71 4.19 -6.81 -10.00
CA GLN A 71 5.14 -7.81 -10.49
C GLN A 71 5.93 -7.24 -11.68
N PRO A 72 7.24 -7.06 -11.54
CA PRO A 72 8.09 -6.67 -12.66
C PRO A 72 8.16 -7.77 -13.71
N GLU A 73 8.32 -7.37 -14.97
CA GLU A 73 8.49 -8.32 -16.07
C GLU A 73 9.68 -9.27 -15.80
N GLY A 74 9.46 -10.58 -16.02
CA GLY A 74 10.47 -11.61 -15.76
C GLY A 74 10.70 -11.96 -14.28
N SER A 75 10.03 -11.28 -13.33
CA SER A 75 10.08 -11.66 -11.91
C SER A 75 9.21 -12.89 -11.67
N PRO A 76 9.67 -13.89 -10.88
CA PRO A 76 8.86 -15.07 -10.55
C PRO A 76 7.76 -14.77 -9.53
N THR A 77 7.88 -13.68 -8.77
CA THR A 77 6.93 -13.27 -7.73
C THR A 77 6.71 -11.76 -7.72
N ALA A 78 5.63 -11.32 -7.09
CA ALA A 78 5.38 -9.91 -6.78
C ALA A 78 6.54 -9.30 -5.98
N GLN A 79 6.84 -8.03 -6.25
CA GLN A 79 7.88 -7.22 -5.58
C GLN A 79 7.31 -5.97 -4.89
N GLY A 80 6.01 -5.77 -4.94
CA GLY A 80 5.31 -4.78 -4.13
C GLY A 80 3.84 -5.11 -3.97
N SER A 81 3.19 -4.50 -2.99
CA SER A 81 1.76 -4.62 -2.78
C SER A 81 1.18 -3.34 -2.16
N ILE A 82 -0.08 -3.07 -2.48
CA ILE A 82 -0.86 -1.99 -1.90
C ILE A 82 -2.25 -2.50 -1.51
N VAL A 83 -2.74 -2.08 -0.35
CA VAL A 83 -4.06 -2.42 0.18
C VAL A 83 -4.90 -1.14 0.19
N LEU A 84 -6.00 -1.15 -0.55
CA LEU A 84 -6.89 -0.02 -0.74
C LEU A 84 -8.29 -0.31 -0.19
N LEU A 85 -8.91 0.70 0.43
CA LEU A 85 -10.31 0.65 0.85
C LEU A 85 -11.05 1.90 0.37
N ALA A 86 -12.07 1.70 -0.47
CA ALA A 86 -13.01 2.74 -0.83
C ALA A 86 -14.27 2.60 0.03
N ARG A 87 -14.31 3.26 1.20
CA ARG A 87 -15.51 3.25 2.06
C ARG A 87 -16.70 3.92 1.33
N PRO A 88 -17.94 3.41 1.46
CA PRO A 88 -19.10 4.00 0.79
C PRO A 88 -19.35 5.47 1.16
N ASP A 89 -19.11 5.82 2.42
CA ASP A 89 -19.39 7.11 3.08
C ASP A 89 -18.18 8.06 3.16
N SER A 90 -17.09 7.75 2.45
CA SER A 90 -15.89 8.59 2.37
C SER A 90 -15.71 9.16 0.96
N ASP A 91 -15.16 10.36 0.89
CA ASP A 91 -14.73 11.02 -0.35
C ASP A 91 -13.30 10.63 -0.77
N ALA A 92 -12.63 9.79 0.02
CA ALA A 92 -11.27 9.33 -0.18
C ALA A 92 -11.18 7.80 -0.36
N VAL A 93 -10.03 7.33 -0.84
CA VAL A 93 -9.59 5.93 -0.71
C VAL A 93 -8.52 5.84 0.37
N ASP A 94 -8.67 4.92 1.31
CA ASP A 94 -7.63 4.63 2.29
C ASP A 94 -6.55 3.74 1.68
N ILE A 95 -5.29 4.07 1.94
CA ILE A 95 -4.14 3.19 1.75
C ILE A 95 -3.80 2.60 3.12
N ASN A 96 -4.27 1.38 3.39
CA ASN A 96 -4.04 0.70 4.67
C ASN A 96 -2.63 0.11 4.78
N ASN A 97 -2.03 -0.26 3.64
CA ASN A 97 -0.66 -0.73 3.59
C ASN A 97 -0.08 -0.51 2.19
N LEU A 98 1.19 -0.13 2.11
CA LEU A 98 1.97 -0.11 0.88
C LEU A 98 3.36 -0.63 1.22
N VAL A 99 3.74 -1.74 0.59
CA VAL A 99 5.03 -2.39 0.81
C VAL A 99 5.73 -2.66 -0.50
N VAL A 100 7.04 -2.50 -0.51
CA VAL A 100 7.93 -2.93 -1.59
C VAL A 100 8.99 -3.82 -0.97
N ASP A 101 9.25 -4.96 -1.63
CA ASP A 101 10.31 -5.88 -1.23
C ASP A 101 11.64 -5.13 -1.03
N VAL A 102 12.36 -5.42 0.05
CA VAL A 102 13.56 -4.66 0.44
C VAL A 102 14.64 -4.71 -0.64
N ALA A 103 14.82 -5.85 -1.33
CA ALA A 103 15.77 -5.98 -2.44
C ALA A 103 15.33 -5.27 -3.73
N SER A 104 14.10 -4.74 -3.73
CA SER A 104 13.46 -4.08 -4.86
C SER A 104 13.17 -2.60 -4.60
N GLN A 105 13.55 -2.08 -3.44
CA GLN A 105 13.46 -0.65 -3.12
C GLN A 105 14.43 0.18 -3.99
N GLY A 106 14.14 1.47 -4.12
CA GLY A 106 14.91 2.39 -4.98
C GLY A 106 14.62 2.25 -6.48
N LYS A 107 13.84 1.24 -6.92
CA LYS A 107 13.47 1.02 -8.32
C LYS A 107 12.24 1.80 -8.79
N GLY A 108 11.63 2.59 -7.90
CA GLY A 108 10.43 3.39 -8.20
C GLY A 108 9.08 2.66 -8.02
N TYR A 109 9.06 1.39 -7.59
CA TYR A 109 7.82 0.62 -7.43
C TYR A 109 6.84 1.22 -6.43
N GLY A 110 7.32 1.83 -5.35
CA GLY A 110 6.45 2.53 -4.41
C GLY A 110 5.72 3.72 -5.06
N ARG A 111 6.39 4.43 -5.99
CA ARG A 111 5.76 5.50 -6.77
C ARG A 111 4.73 4.95 -7.76
N LEU A 112 5.03 3.82 -8.42
CA LEU A 112 4.07 3.17 -9.32
C LEU A 112 2.80 2.72 -8.59
N LEU A 113 2.95 2.09 -7.43
CA LEU A 113 1.81 1.69 -6.58
C LEU A 113 1.01 2.90 -6.09
N MET A 114 1.67 3.99 -5.71
CA MET A 114 0.99 5.22 -5.29
C MET A 114 0.21 5.86 -6.46
N ASN A 115 0.82 5.96 -7.64
CA ASN A 115 0.12 6.48 -8.82
C ASN A 115 -1.11 5.61 -9.17
N TYR A 116 -0.96 4.29 -9.08
CA TYR A 116 -2.08 3.36 -9.26
C TYR A 116 -3.20 3.59 -8.23
N ALA A 117 -2.87 3.89 -6.97
CA ALA A 117 -3.87 4.25 -5.96
C ALA A 117 -4.64 5.53 -6.32
N GLU A 118 -3.94 6.54 -6.85
CA GLU A 118 -4.60 7.77 -7.30
C GLU A 118 -5.57 7.51 -8.46
N ASP A 119 -5.16 6.71 -9.45
CA ASP A 119 -6.02 6.33 -10.57
C ASP A 119 -7.21 5.48 -10.12
N PHE A 120 -6.97 4.53 -9.21
CA PHE A 120 -8.02 3.75 -8.57
C PHE A 120 -9.03 4.64 -7.83
N ALA A 121 -8.56 5.63 -7.07
CA ALA A 121 -9.43 6.57 -6.37
C ALA A 121 -10.29 7.40 -7.33
N ARG A 122 -9.69 7.94 -8.41
CA ARG A 122 -10.43 8.65 -9.46
C ARG A 122 -11.49 7.75 -10.11
N ALA A 123 -11.15 6.50 -10.42
CA ALA A 123 -12.08 5.53 -10.99
C ALA A 123 -13.24 5.17 -10.05
N LYS A 124 -13.05 5.29 -8.73
CA LYS A 124 -14.10 5.14 -7.71
C LYS A 124 -14.85 6.44 -7.42
N GLY A 125 -14.60 7.53 -8.16
CA GLY A 125 -15.22 8.83 -7.96
C GLY A 125 -14.80 9.51 -6.66
N ARG A 126 -13.60 9.19 -6.15
CA ARG A 126 -13.02 9.77 -4.93
C ARG A 126 -12.04 10.88 -5.28
N VAL A 127 -11.96 11.88 -4.42
CA VAL A 127 -11.21 13.13 -4.65
C VAL A 127 -9.96 13.23 -3.78
N ALA A 128 -9.65 12.19 -2.99
CA ALA A 128 -8.49 12.16 -2.12
C ALA A 128 -7.97 10.74 -1.88
N LEU A 129 -6.72 10.67 -1.43
CA LEU A 129 -6.14 9.52 -0.76
C LEU A 129 -5.92 9.83 0.71
N GLU A 130 -6.17 8.86 1.57
CA GLU A 130 -5.86 8.92 3.00
C GLU A 130 -4.96 7.76 3.39
N LEU A 131 -4.06 7.99 4.34
CA LEU A 131 -3.21 6.93 4.88
C LEU A 131 -2.81 7.26 6.32
N TYR A 132 -2.23 6.28 7.00
CA TYR A 132 -1.59 6.49 8.29
C TYR A 132 -0.28 5.72 8.40
N THR A 133 0.58 6.16 9.31
CA THR A 133 1.76 5.43 9.73
C THR A 133 1.97 5.57 11.23
N ASN A 134 2.70 4.64 11.84
CA ASN A 134 3.06 4.78 13.25
C ASN A 134 4.00 5.99 13.44
N VAL A 135 3.83 6.74 14.54
CA VAL A 135 4.66 7.92 14.87
C VAL A 135 6.16 7.63 14.92
N LYS A 136 6.57 6.38 15.20
CA LYS A 136 7.97 5.92 15.26
C LYS A 136 8.55 5.53 13.90
N MET A 137 7.73 5.54 12.84
CA MET A 137 8.18 5.35 11.45
C MET A 137 8.47 6.71 10.80
N TRP A 138 9.36 7.48 11.43
CA TRP A 138 9.83 8.80 11.00
C TRP A 138 10.21 8.92 9.50
N GLU A 139 10.77 7.88 8.87
CA GLU A 139 11.11 7.93 7.45
C GLU A 139 9.85 8.02 6.59
N ASN A 140 8.77 7.35 6.99
CA ASN A 140 7.49 7.37 6.29
C ASN A 140 6.82 8.74 6.38
N ILE A 141 6.88 9.39 7.55
CA ILE A 141 6.31 10.74 7.75
C ILE A 141 6.94 11.73 6.75
N GLY A 142 8.26 11.76 6.66
CA GLY A 142 8.97 12.62 5.70
C GLY A 142 8.74 12.23 4.25
N LEU A 143 8.56 10.92 3.97
CA LEU A 143 8.25 10.42 2.63
C LEU A 143 6.87 10.89 2.15
N TYR A 144 5.83 10.76 2.97
CA TYR A 144 4.47 11.13 2.59
C TYR A 144 4.33 12.63 2.34
N ALA A 145 4.97 13.47 3.16
CA ALA A 145 5.05 14.90 2.90
C ALA A 145 5.63 15.21 1.51
N LYS A 146 6.75 14.57 1.13
CA LYS A 146 7.35 14.70 -0.21
C LYS A 146 6.48 14.15 -1.34
N MET A 147 5.50 13.30 -1.03
CA MET A 147 4.53 12.76 -2.00
C MET A 147 3.29 13.64 -2.16
N GLY A 148 3.22 14.77 -1.45
CA GLY A 148 2.10 15.72 -1.50
C GLY A 148 0.97 15.38 -0.54
N PHE A 149 1.24 14.60 0.50
CA PHE A 149 0.30 14.37 1.59
C PHE A 149 0.51 15.39 2.70
N ASP A 150 -0.58 15.94 3.19
CA ASP A 150 -0.61 16.80 4.38
C ASP A 150 -0.97 15.96 5.61
N GLU A 151 -0.28 16.20 6.71
CA GLU A 151 -0.68 15.65 8.01
C GLU A 151 -1.99 16.30 8.47
N VAL A 152 -2.98 15.48 8.82
CA VAL A 152 -4.33 15.96 9.22
C VAL A 152 -4.70 15.63 10.66
N ASP A 153 -4.07 14.60 11.25
CA ASP A 153 -4.37 14.19 12.62
C ASP A 153 -3.26 13.32 13.23
N ARG A 154 -3.20 13.26 14.56
CA ARG A 154 -2.41 12.31 15.34
C ARG A 154 -3.25 11.76 16.48
N ARG A 155 -3.44 10.44 16.50
CA ARG A 155 -4.25 9.78 17.54
C ARG A 155 -3.79 8.35 17.81
N VAL A 156 -4.22 7.82 18.95
CA VAL A 156 -4.07 6.40 19.28
C VAL A 156 -5.24 5.63 18.69
N GLU A 157 -4.96 4.61 17.89
CA GLU A 157 -5.97 3.74 17.28
C GLU A 157 -5.45 2.29 17.24
N ASP A 158 -6.29 1.33 17.63
CA ASP A 158 -5.95 -0.09 17.79
C ASP A 158 -4.68 -0.33 18.63
N GLY A 159 -4.44 0.53 19.63
CA GLY A 159 -3.26 0.48 20.47
C GLY A 159 -1.96 0.91 19.78
N TYR A 160 -2.02 1.65 18.67
CA TYR A 160 -0.86 2.27 18.03
C TYR A 160 -0.99 3.80 18.01
N GLU A 161 0.10 4.51 18.29
CA GLU A 161 0.21 5.93 18.03
C GLU A 161 0.41 6.16 16.53
N ARG A 162 -0.57 6.80 15.87
CA ARG A 162 -0.60 6.98 14.41
C ARG A 162 -0.61 8.46 14.04
N VAL A 163 0.04 8.76 12.91
CA VAL A 163 -0.07 10.02 12.18
C VAL A 163 -0.90 9.77 10.93
N TYR A 164 -1.93 10.57 10.70
CA TYR A 164 -2.84 10.48 9.57
C TYR A 164 -2.54 11.56 8.55
N PHE A 165 -2.67 11.17 7.30
CA PHE A 165 -2.31 12.00 6.16
C PHE A 165 -3.43 11.98 5.11
N ARG A 166 -3.60 13.10 4.42
CA ARG A 166 -4.52 13.24 3.29
C ARG A 166 -3.83 13.91 2.11
N LYS A 167 -4.13 13.43 0.91
CA LYS A 167 -3.69 14.04 -0.35
C LYS A 167 -4.90 14.27 -1.27
N PRO A 168 -5.28 15.53 -1.55
CA PRO A 168 -6.27 15.84 -2.57
C PRO A 168 -5.80 15.41 -3.97
N LEU A 169 -6.73 14.92 -4.79
CA LEU A 169 -6.53 14.51 -6.18
C LEU A 169 -7.20 15.54 -7.10
N ASN A 170 -6.66 16.76 -7.13
CA ASN A 170 -7.12 17.81 -8.04
C ASN A 170 -6.87 17.43 -9.52
#